data_AF-A0A3M7TSJ0-F1
#
_entry.id   AF-A0A3M7TSJ0-F1
#
_cell.length_a   1.000
_cell.length_b   1.000
_cell.length_c   1.000
_cell.angle_alpha   90.00
_cell.angle_beta   90.00
_cell.angle_gamma   90.00
#
_symmetry.space_group_name_H-M   'P 1'
#
loop_
_entity.id
_entity.type
_entity.pdbx_description
1 polymer ?
#
loop_
_entity_poly.entity_id
_entity_poly.type
_entity_poly.pdbx_seq_one_letter_code
_entity_poly.pdbx_strand_id
1 'polypeptide(L)' 'MFKFKNVTKEEKIEQIIVVVIFLLSIGTGVFVGGNEEWFRNAHFSAGYMAGSLVTCVVLFSIYQLVNVVMEFSKKNAQTH' A
#
# COMPACT_ATOMS: atom_id res chain seq x y z
N MET A 1 -11.11 -22.95 16.02
CA MET A 1 -9.88 -22.87 16.83
C MET A 1 -8.92 -21.92 16.13
N PHE A 2 -8.96 -20.62 16.46
CA PHE A 2 -8.03 -19.64 15.89
C PHE A 2 -6.66 -19.88 16.52
N LYS A 3 -5.85 -20.69 15.84
CA LYS A 3 -4.46 -20.93 16.20
C LYS A 3 -3.72 -19.61 15.94
N PHE A 4 -3.57 -18.79 16.98
CA PHE A 4 -2.70 -17.62 16.93
C PHE A 4 -1.28 -18.13 16.69
N LYS A 5 -0.92 -18.25 15.41
CA LYS A 5 0.45 -18.46 14.95
C LYS A 5 1.27 -17.34 15.59
N ASN A 6 2.37 -17.67 16.25
CA ASN A 6 3.29 -16.66 16.76
C ASN A 6 3.82 -15.87 15.56
N VAL A 7 3.17 -14.74 15.27
CA VAL A 7 3.56 -13.83 14.19
C VAL A 7 4.90 -13.22 14.56
N THR A 8 5.90 -13.38 13.69
CA THR A 8 7.25 -12.84 13.93
C THR A 8 7.20 -11.32 13.93
N LYS A 9 8.22 -10.67 14.51
CA LYS A 9 8.27 -9.19 14.55
C LYS A 9 8.28 -8.58 13.14
N GLU A 10 8.89 -9.28 12.18
CA GLU A 10 8.96 -8.89 10.78
C GLU A 10 7.57 -8.94 10.12
N GLU A 11 6.86 -10.08 10.25
CA GLU A 11 5.49 -10.23 9.74
C GLU A 11 4.53 -9.16 10.33
N LYS A 12 4.71 -8.78 11.61
CA LYS A 12 3.92 -7.69 12.23
C LYS A 12 4.20 -6.34 11.60
N ILE A 13 5.47 -6.04 11.31
CA ILE A 13 5.85 -4.77 10.67
C ILE A 13 5.29 -4.73 9.24
N GLU A 14 5.38 -5.82 8.49
CA GLU A 14 4.79 -5.93 7.15
C GLU A 14 3.27 -5.69 7.18
N GLN A 15 2.56 -6.31 8.13
CA GLN A 15 1.12 -6.09 8.29
C GLN A 15 0.79 -4.62 8.58
N ILE A 16 1.56 -3.96 9.45
CA ILE A 16 1.37 -2.53 9.75
C ILE A 16 1.59 -1.69 8.48
N ILE A 17 2.65 -1.96 7.72
CA ILE A 17 2.95 -1.23 6.47
C ILE A 17 1.79 -1.38 5.48
N VAL A 18 1.28 -2.60 5.29
CA VAL A 18 0.15 -2.88 4.40
C VAL A 18 -1.12 -2.14 4.85
N VAL A 19 -1.41 -2.14 6.15
CA VAL A 19 -2.56 -1.40 6.71
C VAL A 19 -2.42 0.10 6.47
N VAL A 20 -1.21 0.66 6.66
CA VAL A 20 -0.95 2.08 6.40
C VAL A 20 -1.14 2.41 4.92
N ILE A 21 -0.60 1.60 4.00
CA ILE A 21 -0.81 1.76 2.56
C ILE A 21 -2.31 1.76 2.23
N PHE A 22 -3.06 0.85 2.83
CA PHE A 22 -4.50 0.73 2.60
C PHE A 22 -5.27 1.96 3.07
N LEU A 23 -4.96 2.47 4.27
CA LEU A 23 -5.57 3.69 4.80
C LEU A 23 -5.26 4.93 3.95
N LEU A 24 -4.00 5.09 3.52
CA LEU A 24 -3.60 6.17 2.61
C LEU A 24 -4.36 6.07 1.28
N SER A 25 -4.49 4.86 0.74
CA SER A 25 -5.20 4.61 -0.50
C SER A 25 -6.67 5.01 -0.41
N ILE A 26 -7.36 4.67 0.68
CA ILE A 26 -8.75 5.09 0.92
C ILE A 26 -8.83 6.62 0.98
N GLY A 27 -7.93 7.28 1.70
CA GLY A 27 -7.89 8.74 1.80
C GLY A 27 -7.74 9.42 0.44
N THR A 28 -6.80 8.96 -0.38
CA THR A 28 -6.60 9.47 -1.74
C THR A 28 -7.80 9.17 -2.64
N GLY A 29 -8.43 8.00 -2.50
CA GLY A 29 -9.68 7.70 -3.19
C GLY A 29 -10.79 8.69 -2.88
N VAL A 30 -11.03 9.00 -1.60
CA VAL A 30 -12.05 9.98 -1.20
C VAL A 30 -11.76 11.35 -1.81
N PHE A 31 -10.49 11.77 -1.79
CA PHE A 31 -10.06 13.04 -2.37
C PHE A 31 -10.26 13.10 -3.89
N VAL A 32 -9.91 12.04 -4.62
CA VAL A 32 -10.06 11.95 -6.08
C VAL A 32 -11.54 11.84 -6.47
N GLY A 33 -12.31 11.01 -5.76
CA GLY A 33 -13.75 10.83 -6.03
C GLY A 33 -14.57 12.09 -5.78
N GLY A 34 -14.17 12.89 -4.79
CA GLY A 34 -14.80 14.17 -4.47
C GLY A 34 -14.38 15.34 -5.36
N ASN A 35 -13.46 15.12 -6.31
CA ASN A 35 -13.05 16.15 -7.24
C ASN A 35 -14.10 16.31 -8.36
N GLU A 36 -14.91 17.36 -8.26
CA GLU A 36 -15.99 17.67 -9.20
C GLU A 36 -15.50 18.04 -10.61
N GLU A 37 -14.21 18.41 -10.78
CA GLU A 37 -13.63 18.72 -12.10
C GLU A 37 -13.37 17.45 -12.91
N TRP A 38 -12.98 16.35 -12.24
CA TRP A 38 -12.67 15.08 -12.90
C TRP A 38 -13.86 14.11 -12.91
N PHE A 39 -14.67 14.14 -11.85
CA PHE A 39 -15.82 13.26 -11.70
C PHE A 39 -17.05 14.08 -11.32
N ARG A 40 -18.14 13.95 -12.09
CA ARG A 40 -19.44 14.42 -11.61
C ARG A 40 -19.78 13.70 -10.32
N ASN A 41 -20.49 14.35 -9.40
CA ASN A 41 -20.93 13.74 -8.13
C ASN A 41 -21.68 12.40 -8.32
N ALA A 42 -22.40 12.23 -9.42
CA ALA A 42 -23.06 10.96 -9.79
C ALA A 42 -22.07 9.78 -10.02
N HIS A 43 -20.80 10.09 -10.27
CA HIS A 43 -19.70 9.15 -10.53
C HIS A 43 -18.62 9.17 -9.44
N PHE A 44 -18.91 9.72 -8.25
CA PHE A 44 -18.01 9.73 -7.09
C PHE A 44 -17.39 8.34 -6.82
N SER A 45 -18.22 7.29 -6.85
CA SER A 45 -17.78 5.90 -6.61
C SER A 45 -16.69 5.45 -7.59
N ALA A 46 -16.79 5.84 -8.87
CA ALA A 46 -15.80 5.48 -9.87
C ALA A 46 -14.45 6.19 -9.62
N GLY A 47 -14.48 7.48 -9.31
CA GLY A 47 -13.28 8.24 -8.95
C GLY A 47 -12.64 7.75 -7.65
N TYR A 48 -13.47 7.42 -6.66
CA TYR A 48 -13.04 6.81 -5.41
C TYR A 48 -12.33 5.47 -5.63
N MET A 49 -12.94 4.57 -6.40
CA MET A 49 -12.36 3.25 -6.68
C MET A 49 -11.07 3.38 -7.48
N ALA A 50 -11.04 4.20 -8.53
CA ALA A 50 -9.87 4.42 -9.35
C ALA A 50 -8.71 5.03 -8.53
N GLY A 51 -8.98 6.09 -7.79
CA GLY A 51 -7.99 6.76 -6.94
C GLY A 51 -7.44 5.82 -5.86
N SER A 52 -8.30 5.04 -5.19
CA SER A 52 -7.87 4.08 -4.17
C SER A 52 -7.00 2.97 -4.75
N LEU A 53 -7.44 2.35 -5.85
CA LEU A 53 -6.71 1.24 -6.46
C LEU A 53 -5.36 1.67 -7.02
N VAL A 54 -5.31 2.78 -7.77
CA VAL A 54 -4.07 3.29 -8.35
C VAL A 54 -3.08 3.64 -7.24
N THR A 55 -3.53 4.33 -6.19
CA THR A 55 -2.67 4.68 -5.06
C THR A 55 -2.14 3.44 -4.36
N CYS A 56 -2.98 2.44 -4.13
CA CYS A 56 -2.60 1.18 -3.51
C CYS A 56 -1.52 0.45 -4.33
N VAL A 57 -1.73 0.32 -5.64
CA VAL A 57 -0.77 -0.32 -6.56
C VAL A 57 0.56 0.43 -6.56
N VAL A 58 0.54 1.77 -6.64
CA VAL A 58 1.76 2.58 -6.66
C VAL A 58 2.54 2.44 -5.35
N LEU A 59 1.90 2.63 -4.20
CA LEU A 59 2.56 2.54 -2.90
C LEU A 59 3.08 1.13 -2.62
N PHE A 60 2.31 0.10 -2.97
CA PHE A 60 2.75 -1.29 -2.83
C PHE A 60 3.93 -1.59 -3.75
N SER A 61 3.93 -1.09 -4.99
CA SER A 61 5.06 -1.24 -5.93
C SER A 61 6.33 -0.57 -5.40
N ILE A 62 6.21 0.63 -4.81
CA ILE A 62 7.34 1.32 -4.17
C ILE A 62 7.87 0.50 -2.99
N TYR A 63 6.98 0.02 -2.13
CA TYR A 63 7.37 -0.83 -0.99
C TYR A 63 8.13 -2.08 -1.45
N GLN A 64 7.60 -2.79 -2.46
CA GLN A 64 8.24 -3.98 -3.01
C GLN A 64 9.61 -3.66 -3.60
N LEU A 65 9.74 -2.55 -4.33
CA LEU A 65 10.99 -2.11 -4.93
C LEU A 65 12.03 -1.78 -3.85
N VAL A 66 11.65 -1.07 -2.80
CA VAL A 66 12.54 -0.78 -1.66
C VAL A 66 13.00 -2.07 -0.99
N ASN A 67 12.09 -3.02 -0.76
CA ASN A 67 12.43 -4.30 -0.15
C ASN A 67 13.47 -5.07 -0.98
N VAL A 68 13.26 -5.16 -2.30
CA VAL A 68 14.20 -5.81 -3.22
C VAL A 68 15.57 -5.12 -3.21
N VAL A 69 15.61 -3.80 -3.24
CA VAL A 69 16.88 -3.03 -3.21
C VAL A 69 17.63 -3.26 -1.90
N MET A 70 16.92 -3.27 -0.76
CA MET A 70 17.54 -3.53 0.54
C MET A 70 18.08 -4.95 0.66
N GLU A 71 17.33 -5.96 0.21
CA GLU A 71 17.78 -7.35 0.18
C GLU A 71 19.03 -7.52 -0.69
N PHE A 72 19.06 -6.88 -1.86
CA PHE A 72 20.21 -6.91 -2.76
C PHE A 72 21.45 -6.26 -2.12
N SER A 73 21.28 -5.12 -1.46
CA SER A 73 22.36 -4.42 -0.74
C SER A 73 22.92 -5.27 0.41
N LYS A 74 22.03 -5.92 1.19
CA LYS A 74 22.41 -6.79 2.31
C LYS A 74 23.19 -8.02 1.84
N LYS A 75 22.85 -8.58 0.67
CA LYS A 75 23.56 -9.72 0.08
C LYS A 75 24.99 -9.37 -0.36
N ASN A 76 25.20 -8.17 -0.93
CA ASN A 76 26.53 -7.69 -1.33
C ASN A 76 27.42 -7.35 -0.13
N ALA A 77 26.85 -6.87 0.98
CA ALA A 77 27.60 -6.56 2.20
C ALA A 77 28.13 -7.81 2.94
N GLN A 78 27.58 -9.00 2.69
CA GLN A 78 28.04 -10.26 3.27
C GLN A 78 29.06 -11.02 2.41
N THR A 79 29.33 -10.55 1.20
CA THR A 79 30.28 -11.17 0.24
C THR A 79 31.66 -10.50 0.22
N HIS A 80 31.88 -9.52 1.10
CA HIS A 80 33.17 -8.87 1.37
C HIS A 80 33.58 -9.11 2.83
#